data_AF-A0A1N6N275-F1
#
_entry.id   AF-A0A1N6N275-F1
#
_cell.length_a   1.000
_cell.length_b   1.000
_cell.length_c   1.000
_cell.angle_alpha   90.00
_cell.angle_beta   90.00
_cell.angle_gamma   90.00
#
_symmetry.space_group_name_H-M   'P 1'
#
loop_
_entity.id
_entity.type
_entity.pdbx_description
1 polymer ?
#
loop_
_entity_poly.entity_id
_entity_poly.type
_entity_poly.pdbx_seq_one_letter_code
_entity_poly.pdbx_strand_id
1 'polypeptide(L)'
;MRDIDKNHKNKKVKKQSDHFIPYKTTYDLRLTKREPNLINILMQVQGYEYGFFTVLGVRPLSQRGNPKSTAIYVVRCRCGKYAVRSLKAIRNPANMNDMCEHCHHLYNLRRRKIFLTEGKDVDLSELTGIKYKEPLEIKE
;
A
#
# COMPACT_ATOMS: atom_id res chain seq x y z
N MET A 1 -11.14 -34.48 36.12
CA MET A 1 -11.65 -33.10 35.95
C MET A 1 -10.59 -32.14 36.44
N ARG A 2 -9.96 -31.40 35.52
CA ARG A 2 -9.24 -30.15 35.79
C ARG A 2 -9.12 -29.41 34.46
N ASP A 3 -9.63 -28.19 34.52
CA ASP A 3 -10.22 -27.44 33.41
C ASP A 3 -9.20 -26.92 32.39
N ILE A 4 -9.64 -26.95 31.13
CA ILE A 4 -8.99 -26.37 29.97
C ILE A 4 -9.37 -24.90 29.93
N ASP A 5 -8.43 -23.99 30.18
CA ASP A 5 -8.62 -22.57 29.87
C ASP A 5 -7.49 -22.08 28.94
N LYS A 6 -7.62 -22.45 27.66
CA LYS A 6 -6.85 -21.84 26.58
C LYS A 6 -7.42 -20.46 26.29
N ASN A 7 -6.84 -19.47 26.97
CA ASN A 7 -7.11 -18.05 26.77
C ASN A 7 -6.49 -17.57 25.43
N HIS A 8 -7.03 -18.04 24.30
CA HIS A 8 -6.73 -17.50 22.97
C HIS A 8 -7.41 -16.14 22.85
N LYS A 9 -6.71 -15.09 23.28
CA LYS A 9 -7.03 -13.70 22.94
C LYS A 9 -6.84 -13.50 21.44
N ASN A 10 -7.84 -13.91 20.67
CA ASN A 10 -8.02 -13.52 19.28
C ASN A 10 -8.22 -12.01 19.23
N LYS A 11 -7.13 -11.24 19.19
CA LYS A 11 -7.17 -9.84 18.77
C LYS A 11 -7.68 -9.84 17.34
N LYS A 12 -8.98 -9.60 17.17
CA LYS A 12 -9.59 -9.22 15.89
C LYS A 12 -8.78 -8.05 15.34
N VAL A 13 -7.88 -8.33 14.39
CA VAL A 13 -7.23 -7.32 13.57
C VAL A 13 -8.37 -6.59 12.88
N LYS A 14 -8.63 -5.34 13.30
CA LYS A 14 -9.68 -4.51 12.69
C LYS A 14 -9.42 -4.48 11.19
N LYS A 15 -10.32 -5.08 10.41
CA LYS A 15 -10.38 -4.92 8.95
C LYS A 15 -10.30 -3.42 8.68
N GLN A 16 -9.18 -2.95 8.13
CA GLN A 16 -9.00 -1.55 7.79
C GLN A 16 -9.70 -1.31 6.44
N SER A 17 -11.03 -1.46 6.46
CA SER A 17 -11.89 -1.37 5.29
C SER A 17 -12.09 0.11 4.94
N ASP A 18 -11.67 0.51 3.74
CA ASP A 18 -12.29 1.55 2.92
C ASP A 18 -12.34 3.01 3.43
N HIS A 19 -11.89 3.29 4.65
CA HIS A 19 -11.95 4.65 5.20
C HIS A 19 -10.76 5.50 4.72
N PHE A 20 -11.05 6.77 4.46
CA PHE A 20 -10.05 7.81 4.25
C PHE A 20 -8.93 7.69 5.29
N ILE A 21 -7.68 7.60 4.82
CA ILE A 21 -6.51 7.59 5.70
C ILE A 21 -5.97 9.02 5.73
N PRO A 22 -5.98 9.71 6.89
CA PRO A 22 -5.41 11.04 6.99
C PRO A 22 -3.94 11.03 6.58
N TYR A 23 -3.56 11.99 5.74
CA TYR A 23 -2.19 12.17 5.25
C TYR A 23 -1.77 13.63 5.32
N LYS A 24 -0.47 13.85 5.37
CA LYS A 24 0.21 15.13 5.22
C LYS A 24 0.97 15.12 3.91
N THR A 25 0.76 16.13 3.10
CA THR A 25 1.51 16.38 1.87
C THR A 25 2.86 17.01 2.19
N THR A 26 3.73 17.13 1.19
CA THR A 26 4.95 17.96 1.27
C THR A 26 4.66 19.37 1.76
N TYR A 27 3.58 20.01 1.27
CA TYR A 27 3.19 21.35 1.68
C TYR A 27 2.92 21.42 3.19
N ASP A 28 2.12 20.49 3.71
CA ASP A 28 1.79 20.42 5.13
C ASP A 28 3.02 20.22 6.03
N LEU A 29 3.97 19.39 5.58
CA LEU A 29 5.20 19.15 6.33
C LEU A 29 6.14 20.36 6.31
N ARG A 30 6.30 21.03 5.16
CA ARG A 30 7.14 22.23 5.02
C ARG A 30 6.70 23.36 5.94
N LEU A 31 5.40 23.55 6.14
CA LEU A 31 4.85 24.55 7.07
C LEU A 31 5.32 24.30 8.52
N THR A 32 5.44 23.03 8.91
CA THR A 32 5.88 22.66 10.26
C THR A 32 7.40 22.63 10.42
N LYS A 33 8.18 22.62 9.32
CA LYS A 33 9.63 22.43 9.28
C LYS A 33 10.15 21.22 10.08
N ARG A 34 9.31 20.19 10.27
CA ARG A 34 9.66 18.94 10.96
C ARG A 34 10.07 17.88 9.94
N GLU A 35 11.05 17.04 10.30
CA GLU A 35 11.53 15.90 9.48
C GLU A 35 12.06 16.29 8.08
N PRO A 36 13.17 17.05 7.95
CA PRO A 36 13.67 17.55 6.66
C PRO A 36 13.96 16.45 5.63
N ASN A 37 14.53 15.33 6.06
CA ASN A 37 14.80 14.18 5.17
C ASN A 37 13.49 13.59 4.62
N LEU A 38 12.44 13.52 5.44
CA LEU A 38 11.14 13.03 5.00
C LEU A 38 10.51 13.97 3.97
N ILE A 39 10.67 15.29 4.15
CA ILE A 39 10.20 16.29 3.19
C ILE A 39 10.90 16.10 1.84
N ASN A 40 12.23 15.98 1.82
CA ASN A 40 13.02 15.80 0.59
C ASN A 40 12.64 14.53 -0.17
N ILE A 41 12.44 13.42 0.55
CA ILE A 41 11.99 12.17 -0.05
C ILE A 41 10.55 12.32 -0.56
N LEU A 42 9.65 12.88 0.24
CA LEU A 42 8.24 13.03 -0.12
C LEU A 42 8.05 13.93 -1.35
N MET A 43 8.89 14.95 -1.53
CA MET A 43 8.90 15.77 -2.75
C MET A 43 9.17 15.00 -4.03
N GLN A 44 9.95 13.93 -3.95
CA GLN A 44 10.30 13.11 -5.11
C GLN A 44 9.26 12.03 -5.39
N VAL A 45 8.54 11.56 -4.37
CA VAL A 45 7.59 10.45 -4.52
C VAL A 45 6.12 10.85 -4.50
N GLN A 46 5.78 12.04 -3.99
CA GLN A 46 4.38 12.50 -3.98
C GLN A 46 3.89 12.68 -5.43
N GLY A 47 2.73 12.09 -5.74
CA GLY A 47 2.18 12.04 -7.09
C GLY A 47 2.71 10.89 -7.95
N TYR A 48 3.75 10.16 -7.51
CA TYR A 48 4.25 9.01 -8.25
C TYR A 48 3.19 7.92 -8.35
N GLU A 49 2.97 7.44 -9.57
CA GLU A 49 2.01 6.38 -9.89
C GLU A 49 2.74 5.08 -10.19
N TYR A 50 2.30 3.98 -9.58
CA TYR A 50 2.81 2.65 -9.87
C TYR A 50 1.72 1.61 -9.62
N GLY A 51 1.64 0.60 -10.48
CA GLY A 51 0.55 -0.39 -10.40
C GLY A 51 -0.81 0.29 -10.39
N PHE A 52 -1.56 0.07 -9.32
CA PHE A 52 -2.87 0.71 -9.12
C PHE A 52 -2.80 1.90 -8.15
N PHE A 53 -1.62 2.27 -7.66
CA PHE A 53 -1.46 3.25 -6.61
C PHE A 53 -0.89 4.57 -7.09
N THR A 54 -1.40 5.66 -6.52
CA THR A 54 -0.82 7.00 -6.58
C THR A 54 -0.42 7.41 -5.16
N VAL A 55 0.82 7.88 -4.97
CA VAL A 55 1.30 8.35 -3.67
C VAL A 55 0.74 9.74 -3.36
N LEU A 56 0.05 9.88 -2.22
CA LEU A 56 -0.57 11.15 -1.82
C LEU A 56 0.24 11.94 -0.79
N GLY A 57 0.87 11.25 0.14
CA GLY A 57 1.50 11.88 1.30
C GLY A 57 1.97 10.86 2.32
N VAL A 58 2.17 11.31 3.55
CA VAL A 58 2.57 10.46 4.68
C VAL A 58 1.58 10.57 5.83
N ARG A 59 1.45 9.51 6.62
CA ARG A 59 0.59 9.54 7.82
C ARG A 59 1.09 10.58 8.82
N PRO A 60 0.17 11.29 9.51
CA PRO A 60 0.52 12.16 10.63
C PRO A 60 1.30 11.39 11.70
N LEU A 61 2.28 12.05 12.32
CA LEU A 61 3.13 11.45 13.35
C LEU A 61 2.32 10.80 14.49
N SER A 62 1.22 11.43 14.90
CA SER A 62 0.29 10.90 15.92
C SER A 62 -0.34 9.56 15.57
N GLN A 63 -0.39 9.21 14.28
CA GLN A 63 -0.96 7.96 13.78
C GLN A 63 0.11 6.92 13.42
N ARG A 64 1.39 7.27 13.51
CA ARG A 64 2.53 6.35 13.34
C ARG A 64 2.75 5.60 14.65
N GLY A 65 1.81 4.71 14.99
CA GLY A 65 1.75 4.10 16.33
C GLY A 65 2.93 3.18 16.68
N ASN A 66 3.54 2.50 15.70
CA ASN A 66 4.68 1.62 15.94
C ASN A 66 5.94 2.22 15.29
N PRO A 67 7.01 2.55 16.05
CA PRO A 67 8.25 3.10 15.50
C PRO A 67 8.96 2.13 14.54
N LYS A 68 8.66 0.82 14.61
CA LYS A 68 9.16 -0.18 13.64
C LYS A 68 8.37 -0.22 12.34
N SER A 69 7.21 0.44 12.27
CA SER A 69 6.40 0.47 11.06
C SER A 69 6.97 1.48 10.08
N THR A 70 7.59 0.96 9.01
CA THR A 70 8.09 1.77 7.90
C THR A 70 6.98 2.12 6.89
N ALA A 71 5.76 1.64 7.10
CA ALA A 71 4.60 1.86 6.24
C ALA A 71 3.90 3.18 6.57
N ILE A 72 4.57 4.29 6.23
CA ILE A 72 4.09 5.65 6.53
C ILE A 72 3.47 6.34 5.31
N TYR A 73 3.71 5.87 4.10
CA TYR A 73 3.25 6.53 2.87
C TYR A 73 1.81 6.14 2.59
N VAL A 74 0.95 7.13 2.42
CA VAL A 74 -0.45 6.95 2.08
C VAL A 74 -0.57 6.98 0.57
N VAL A 75 -1.15 5.91 0.03
CA VAL A 75 -1.40 5.73 -1.39
C VAL A 75 -2.90 5.60 -1.64
N ARG A 76 -3.36 6.07 -2.80
CA ARG A 76 -4.73 5.89 -3.26
C ARG A 76 -4.75 4.92 -4.43
N CYS A 77 -5.58 3.90 -4.34
CA CYS A 77 -5.77 2.93 -5.40
C CYS A 77 -6.66 3.54 -6.49
N ARG A 78 -6.56 3.06 -7.74
CA ARG A 78 -7.46 3.42 -8.86
C ARG A 78 -8.94 3.18 -8.55
N CYS A 79 -9.28 2.23 -7.68
CA CYS A 79 -10.65 2.01 -7.20
C CYS A 79 -11.11 3.01 -6.13
N GLY A 80 -10.28 3.99 -5.76
CA GLY A 80 -10.57 5.02 -4.75
C GLY A 80 -10.17 4.66 -3.32
N LYS A 81 -9.85 3.39 -3.03
CA LYS A 81 -9.47 2.95 -1.68
C LYS A 81 -8.08 3.42 -1.27
N TYR A 82 -7.92 3.77 0.00
CA TYR A 82 -6.65 4.20 0.57
C TYR A 82 -5.90 3.00 1.17
N ALA A 83 -4.58 3.01 1.04
CA ALA A 83 -3.70 2.04 1.67
C ALA A 83 -2.43 2.71 2.17
N VAL A 84 -1.67 1.98 2.98
CA VAL A 84 -0.35 2.41 3.46
C VAL A 84 0.74 1.52 2.90
N ARG A 85 1.86 2.14 2.53
CA ARG A 85 3.02 1.46 1.97
C ARG A 85 4.31 2.01 2.57
N SER A 86 5.35 1.20 2.52
CA SER A 86 6.70 1.63 2.88
C SER A 86 7.42 2.18 1.66
N LEU A 87 8.43 3.03 1.88
CA LEU A 87 9.26 3.55 0.80
C LEU A 87 9.92 2.41 0.01
N LYS A 88 10.35 1.35 0.72
CA LYS A 88 10.90 0.14 0.11
C LYS A 88 9.92 -0.51 -0.87
N ALA A 89 8.64 -0.61 -0.50
CA ALA A 89 7.63 -1.18 -1.39
C ALA A 89 7.38 -0.28 -2.62
N ILE A 90 7.41 1.03 -2.44
CA ILE A 90 7.25 2.01 -3.52
C ILE A 90 8.46 2.02 -4.46
N ARG A 91 9.70 1.89 -3.95
CA ARG A 91 10.91 1.82 -4.78
C ARG A 91 11.05 0.49 -5.54
N ASN A 92 10.54 -0.62 -4.99
CA ASN A 92 10.74 -1.95 -5.55
C ASN A 92 10.10 -2.08 -6.95
N PRO A 93 10.87 -2.34 -8.03
CA PRO A 93 10.33 -2.53 -9.38
C PRO A 93 9.47 -3.80 -9.50
N ALA A 94 9.75 -4.84 -8.70
CA ALA A 94 8.96 -6.07 -8.69
C ALA A 94 7.51 -5.86 -8.19
N ASN A 95 7.23 -4.75 -7.50
CA ASN A 95 5.89 -4.38 -7.04
C ASN A 95 5.09 -3.63 -8.12
N MET A 96 5.31 -3.94 -9.39
CA MET A 96 4.65 -3.32 -10.55
C MET A 96 3.12 -3.50 -10.55
N ASN A 97 2.62 -4.61 -10.03
CA ASN A 97 1.19 -4.90 -9.93
C ASN A 97 0.63 -4.66 -8.52
N ASP A 98 1.31 -3.87 -7.68
CA ASP A 98 0.81 -3.57 -6.33
C ASP A 98 -0.52 -2.82 -6.42
N MET A 99 -1.46 -3.25 -5.58
CA MET A 99 -2.84 -2.75 -5.58
C MET A 99 -3.47 -2.94 -4.20
N CYS A 100 -4.61 -2.29 -3.97
CA CYS A 100 -5.31 -2.46 -2.70
C CYS A 100 -5.83 -3.89 -2.55
N GLU A 101 -6.07 -4.33 -1.30
CA GLU A 101 -6.57 -5.67 -1.00
C GLU A 101 -7.86 -6.01 -1.75
N HIS A 102 -8.71 -5.01 -1.99
CA HIS A 102 -9.96 -5.20 -2.73
C HIS A 102 -9.71 -5.50 -4.21
N CYS A 103 -8.91 -4.69 -4.90
CA CYS A 103 -8.51 -4.95 -6.28
C CYS A 103 -7.79 -6.30 -6.37
N HIS A 104 -6.87 -6.57 -5.45
CA HIS A 104 -6.12 -7.82 -5.42
C HIS A 104 -7.06 -9.04 -5.31
N HIS A 105 -8.06 -8.97 -4.44
CA HIS A 105 -9.07 -10.01 -4.32
C HIS A 105 -9.86 -10.21 -5.61
N LEU A 106 -10.33 -9.13 -6.23
CA LEU A 106 -11.10 -9.20 -7.49
C LEU A 106 -10.28 -9.79 -8.64
N TYR A 107 -9.02 -9.38 -8.80
CA TYR A 107 -8.15 -9.91 -9.84
C TYR A 107 -7.81 -11.39 -9.62
N ASN A 108 -7.63 -11.83 -8.37
CA ASN A 108 -7.43 -13.24 -8.06
C ASN A 108 -8.67 -14.09 -8.37
N LEU A 109 -9.88 -13.56 -8.12
CA LEU A 109 -11.12 -14.23 -8.53
C LEU A 109 -11.22 -14.34 -10.06
N ARG A 110 -10.84 -13.30 -10.80
CA ARG A 110 -10.79 -13.32 -12.28
C ARG A 110 -9.78 -14.35 -12.79
N ARG A 111 -8.56 -14.37 -12.25
CA ARG A 111 -7.52 -15.35 -12.59
C ARG A 111 -8.02 -16.78 -12.36
N ARG A 112 -8.62 -17.04 -11.20
CA ARG A 112 -9.20 -18.35 -10.87
C ARG A 112 -10.31 -18.73 -11.84
N LYS A 113 -11.17 -17.79 -12.23
CA LYS A 113 -12.23 -18.04 -13.21
C LYS A 113 -11.64 -18.48 -14.55
N ILE A 114 -10.64 -17.77 -15.07
CA ILE A 114 -9.98 -18.10 -16.34
C ILE A 114 -9.33 -19.48 -16.29
N PHE A 115 -8.64 -19.79 -15.20
CA PHE A 115 -8.06 -21.12 -15.00
C PHE A 115 -9.12 -22.22 -15.05
N LEU A 116 -10.27 -22.02 -14.40
CA LEU A 116 -11.36 -23.00 -14.39
C LEU A 116 -12.09 -23.13 -15.73
N THR A 117 -12.14 -22.08 -16.55
CA THR A 117 -12.86 -22.09 -17.83
C THR A 117 -11.99 -22.52 -19.01
N GLU A 118 -10.73 -22.08 -19.04
CA GLU A 118 -9.83 -22.26 -20.19
C GLU A 118 -8.64 -23.18 -19.87
N GLY A 119 -8.42 -23.55 -18.60
CA GLY A 119 -7.23 -24.30 -18.17
C GLY A 119 -5.92 -23.51 -18.23
N LYS A 120 -5.97 -22.21 -18.55
CA LYS A 120 -4.80 -21.34 -18.67
C LYS A 120 -4.46 -20.68 -17.33
N ASP A 121 -3.19 -20.73 -16.94
CA ASP A 121 -2.70 -19.92 -15.83
C ASP A 121 -2.15 -18.59 -16.36
N VAL A 122 -2.92 -17.53 -16.12
CA VAL A 122 -2.65 -16.17 -16.62
C VAL A 122 -1.96 -15.37 -15.53
N ASP A 123 -0.87 -14.68 -15.87
CA ASP A 123 -0.17 -13.84 -14.91
C ASP A 123 -0.97 -12.56 -14.59
N LEU A 124 -0.73 -12.01 -13.40
CA LEU A 124 -1.39 -10.78 -12.97
C LEU A 124 -1.02 -9.61 -13.90
N SER A 125 0.19 -9.57 -14.46
CA SER A 125 0.61 -8.54 -15.41
C SER A 125 -0.21 -8.55 -16.71
N GLU A 126 -0.60 -9.73 -17.18
CA GLU A 126 -1.45 -9.90 -18.37
C GLU A 126 -2.87 -9.41 -18.11
N LEU A 127 -3.39 -9.68 -16.90
CA LEU A 127 -4.72 -9.25 -16.47
C LEU A 127 -4.83 -7.75 -16.23
N THR A 128 -3.80 -7.15 -15.64
CA THR A 128 -3.78 -5.72 -15.32
C THR A 128 -3.35 -4.86 -16.51
N GLY A 129 -2.67 -5.46 -17.49
CA GLY A 129 -2.02 -4.77 -18.59
C GLY A 129 -0.73 -4.03 -18.20
N ILE A 130 -0.29 -4.16 -16.94
CA ILE A 130 0.91 -3.49 -16.42
C ILE A 130 2.05 -4.48 -16.49
N LYS A 131 3.01 -4.24 -17.40
CA LYS A 131 4.13 -5.15 -17.70
C LYS A 131 5.47 -4.71 -17.09
N TYR A 132 5.61 -3.43 -16.81
CA TYR A 132 6.82 -2.90 -16.21
C TYR A 132 6.47 -1.73 -15.29
N LYS A 133 7.40 -1.44 -14.39
CA LYS A 133 7.38 -0.27 -13.52
C LYS A 133 8.70 0.45 -13.69
N GLU A 134 8.63 1.74 -13.99
CA GLU A 134 9.82 2.57 -14.06
C GLU A 134 10.48 2.65 -12.67
N PRO A 135 11.78 2.39 -12.57
CA PRO A 135 12.48 2.45 -11.28
C PRO A 135 12.40 3.87 -10.72
N LEU A 136 12.07 3.97 -9.44
CA LEU A 136 12.02 5.25 -8.74
C LEU A 136 13.37 5.53 -8.07
N GLU A 137 14.18 6.34 -8.73
CA GLU A 137 15.45 6.84 -8.19
C GLU A 137 15.17 8.02 -7.23
N ILE A 138 15.49 7.83 -5.95
CA ILE A 138 15.36 8.89 -4.95
C ILE A 138 16.76 9.35 -4.57
N LYS A 139 17.02 10.64 -4.74
CA LYS A 139 18.24 11.30 -4.26
C LYS A 139 18.03 11.65 -2.78
N GLU A 140 18.84 11.06 -1.91
CA GLU A 140 18.81 11.30 -0.46
C GLU A 140 19.56 12.57 -0.07
#